data_AF-A0A137NUX1-F1
#
_entry.id   AF-A0A137NUX1-F1
#
_cell.length_a   1.000
_cell.length_b   1.000
_cell.length_c   1.000
_cell.angle_alpha   90.00
_cell.angle_beta   90.00
_cell.angle_gamma   90.00
#
_symmetry.space_group_name_H-M   'P 1'
#
loop_
_entity.id
_entity.type
_entity.pdbx_description
1 polymer ?
#
loop_
_entity_poly.entity_id
_entity_poly.type
_entity_poly.pdbx_seq_one_letter_code
_entity_poly.pdbx_strand_id
1 'polypeptide(L)'
;MSISAEIYDPAFYLDQPEIIEVKSLNLLALWIICCFAGTCTCFINTSTWHLILGVDIDDKLSFILHYLGLISCIFYQVCIAYVTLNLDPDNSYYWYIIVSIFWQLNYNFYLIMFMNQSSIWFGKLYFKISTAIIIVMNAAIVVDSYYFIQLATTPTDNIIYISSKFDFGVTTGVSVIELIYNVVTIYTIVREAYKGCNTNQI
;
A
#
# COMPACT_ATOMS: atom_id res chain seq x y z
N MET A 1 -24.87 27.56 -61.13
CA MET A 1 -26.20 27.39 -60.50
C MET A 1 -26.54 25.92 -60.59
N SER A 2 -26.79 25.15 -59.54
CA SER A 2 -27.12 25.45 -58.14
C SER A 2 -26.43 24.41 -57.25
N ILE A 3 -25.70 24.85 -56.23
CA ILE A 3 -25.30 23.98 -55.12
C ILE A 3 -26.61 23.68 -54.40
N SER A 4 -27.08 22.42 -54.47
CA SER A 4 -28.20 21.98 -53.66
C SER A 4 -27.80 22.15 -52.21
N ALA A 5 -28.51 23.02 -51.49
CA ALA A 5 -28.39 23.10 -50.05
C ALA A 5 -28.74 21.72 -49.50
N GLU A 6 -27.73 21.00 -49.00
CA GLU A 6 -27.97 19.85 -48.13
C GLU A 6 -28.82 20.37 -46.99
N ILE A 7 -30.06 19.89 -46.96
CA ILE A 7 -31.01 20.18 -45.90
C ILE A 7 -30.38 19.62 -44.63
N TYR A 8 -29.89 20.54 -43.80
CA TYR A 8 -29.38 20.26 -42.48
C TYR A 8 -30.57 19.69 -41.69
N ASP A 9 -30.66 18.36 -41.56
CA ASP A 9 -31.67 17.70 -40.75
C ASP A 9 -31.13 17.57 -39.32
N PRO A 10 -31.60 18.39 -38.36
CA PRO A 10 -31.13 18.32 -37.00
C PRO A 10 -31.55 17.01 -36.30
N ALA A 11 -32.47 16.23 -36.88
CA ALA A 11 -32.87 14.93 -36.33
C ALA A 11 -31.74 13.88 -36.42
N PHE A 12 -30.80 14.01 -37.37
CA PHE A 12 -29.68 13.08 -37.48
C PHE A 12 -28.71 13.16 -36.28
N TYR A 13 -28.70 14.28 -35.55
CA TYR A 13 -27.91 14.44 -34.31
C TYR A 13 -28.65 13.98 -33.06
N LEU A 14 -29.95 13.67 -33.15
CA LEU A 14 -30.75 13.17 -32.03
C LEU A 14 -30.72 11.65 -31.91
N ASP A 15 -30.34 10.94 -32.99
CA ASP A 15 -30.08 9.49 -33.01
C ASP A 15 -28.62 9.15 -32.74
N GLN A 16 -27.91 9.98 -31.95
CA GLN A 16 -26.66 9.51 -31.38
C GLN A 16 -27.00 8.33 -30.46
N PRO A 17 -26.33 7.16 -30.59
CA PRO A 17 -26.46 6.12 -29.59
C PRO A 17 -26.23 6.79 -28.24
N GLU A 18 -27.11 6.51 -27.26
CA GLU A 18 -26.96 7.03 -25.90
C GLU A 18 -25.48 7.07 -25.57
N ILE A 19 -24.98 8.26 -25.22
CA ILE A 19 -23.61 8.39 -24.72
C ILE A 19 -23.53 7.30 -23.66
N ILE A 20 -22.81 6.22 -23.96
CA ILE A 20 -22.44 5.25 -22.98
C ILE A 20 -21.61 6.12 -22.06
N GLU A 21 -22.22 6.61 -20.97
CA GLU A 21 -21.48 7.09 -19.84
C GLU A 21 -20.60 5.90 -19.50
N VAL A 22 -19.38 5.93 -20.02
CA VAL A 22 -18.28 5.15 -19.49
C VAL A 22 -18.24 5.69 -18.08
N LYS A 23 -18.99 5.05 -17.17
CA LYS A 23 -19.04 5.35 -15.74
C LYS A 23 -17.59 5.62 -15.40
N SER A 24 -17.28 6.91 -15.25
CA SER A 24 -15.91 7.42 -15.21
C SER A 24 -15.14 6.45 -14.36
N LEU A 25 -14.09 5.82 -14.89
CA LEU A 25 -13.30 4.83 -14.17
C LEU A 25 -13.16 5.34 -12.73
N ASN A 26 -13.93 4.74 -11.80
CA ASN A 26 -14.19 5.39 -10.52
C ASN A 26 -12.82 5.67 -9.90
N LEU A 27 -12.56 6.87 -9.37
CA LEU A 27 -11.26 7.23 -8.81
C LEU A 27 -10.75 6.12 -7.87
N LEU A 28 -11.68 5.47 -7.17
CA LEU A 28 -11.46 4.30 -6.35
C LEU A 28 -11.01 3.04 -7.13
N ALA A 29 -11.62 2.74 -8.28
CA ALA A 29 -11.21 1.65 -9.15
C ALA A 29 -9.82 1.90 -9.78
N LEU A 30 -9.53 3.15 -10.19
CA LEU A 30 -8.19 3.54 -10.64
C LEU A 30 -7.16 3.34 -9.53
N TRP A 31 -7.49 3.80 -8.31
CA TRP A 31 -6.64 3.66 -7.14
C TRP A 31 -6.33 2.18 -6.85
N ILE A 32 -7.33 1.29 -6.85
CA ILE A 32 -7.15 -0.16 -6.66
C ILE A 32 -6.21 -0.74 -7.74
N ILE A 33 -6.41 -0.39 -9.01
CA ILE A 33 -5.56 -0.87 -10.11
C ILE A 33 -4.11 -0.39 -9.91
N CYS A 34 -3.91 0.88 -9.58
CA CYS A 34 -2.59 1.44 -9.30
C CYS A 34 -1.92 0.76 -8.11
N CYS A 35 -2.64 0.53 -7.01
CA CYS A 35 -2.13 -0.16 -5.84
C CYS A 35 -1.76 -1.62 -6.15
N PHE A 36 -2.61 -2.33 -6.90
CA PHE A 36 -2.33 -3.71 -7.32
C PHE A 36 -1.10 -3.79 -8.24
N ALA A 37 -1.04 -2.96 -9.27
CA ALA A 37 0.11 -2.91 -10.19
C ALA A 37 1.41 -2.53 -9.45
N GLY A 38 1.34 -1.58 -8.51
CA GLY A 38 2.46 -1.21 -7.65
C GLY A 38 2.95 -2.38 -6.81
N THR A 39 2.06 -3.10 -6.14
CA THR A 39 2.40 -4.28 -5.32
C THR A 39 3.01 -5.40 -6.18
N CYS A 40 2.44 -5.70 -7.34
CA CYS A 40 3.00 -6.69 -8.27
C CYS A 40 4.40 -6.28 -8.75
N THR A 41 4.61 -5.00 -9.05
CA THR A 41 5.93 -4.48 -9.44
C THR A 41 6.94 -4.64 -8.31
N CYS A 42 6.57 -4.30 -7.07
CA CYS A 42 7.43 -4.54 -5.90
C CYS A 42 7.76 -6.04 -5.75
N PHE A 43 6.79 -6.93 -5.94
CA PHE A 43 7.01 -8.37 -5.86
C PHE A 43 7.95 -8.91 -6.93
N ILE A 44 7.79 -8.47 -8.18
CA ILE A 44 8.70 -8.84 -9.27
C ILE A 44 10.10 -8.31 -8.98
N ASN A 45 10.23 -7.03 -8.64
CA ASN A 45 11.52 -6.42 -8.35
C ASN A 45 12.22 -7.11 -7.18
N THR A 46 11.52 -7.35 -6.07
CA THR A 46 12.07 -8.09 -4.93
C THR A 46 12.50 -9.48 -5.36
N SER A 47 11.70 -10.20 -6.15
CA SER A 47 12.10 -11.53 -6.65
C SER A 47 13.33 -11.49 -7.56
N THR A 48 13.42 -10.49 -8.44
CA THR A 48 14.58 -10.29 -9.31
C THR A 48 15.84 -9.98 -8.50
N TRP A 49 15.75 -9.07 -7.52
CA TRP A 49 16.88 -8.77 -6.62
C TRP A 49 17.34 -10.01 -5.86
N HIS A 50 16.42 -10.87 -5.44
CA HIS A 50 16.78 -12.12 -4.77
C HIS A 50 17.34 -13.17 -5.71
N LEU A 51 16.89 -13.26 -6.96
CA LEU A 51 17.55 -14.13 -7.93
C LEU A 51 18.98 -13.67 -8.23
N ILE A 52 19.23 -12.36 -8.22
CA ILE A 52 20.55 -11.76 -8.48
C ILE A 52 21.48 -11.88 -7.26
N LEU A 53 20.95 -11.63 -6.05
CA LEU A 53 21.74 -11.51 -4.81
C LEU A 53 21.66 -12.75 -3.91
N GLY A 54 20.76 -13.70 -4.19
CA GLY A 54 20.20 -14.68 -3.25
C GLY A 54 21.13 -15.77 -2.71
N VAL A 55 22.43 -15.68 -2.95
CA VAL A 55 23.42 -16.60 -2.37
C VAL A 55 24.26 -15.92 -1.28
N ASP A 56 24.41 -14.59 -1.33
CA ASP A 56 25.35 -13.85 -0.45
C ASP A 56 24.65 -12.99 0.64
N ILE A 57 23.31 -13.01 0.70
CA ILE A 57 22.56 -12.26 1.73
C ILE A 57 22.40 -13.13 2.99
N ASP A 58 23.06 -12.74 4.08
CA ASP A 58 22.96 -13.40 5.39
C ASP A 58 21.59 -13.22 6.08
N ASP A 59 20.84 -12.15 5.75
CA ASP A 59 19.58 -11.81 6.41
C ASP A 59 18.35 -12.48 5.78
N LYS A 60 18.27 -13.81 5.94
CA LYS A 60 17.17 -14.65 5.42
C LYS A 60 15.82 -14.33 6.05
N LEU A 61 15.79 -13.86 7.30
CA LEU A 61 14.54 -13.56 8.00
C LEU A 61 13.85 -12.33 7.39
N SER A 62 14.60 -11.23 7.20
CA SER A 62 14.05 -10.03 6.56
C SER A 62 13.50 -10.32 5.17
N PHE A 63 14.15 -11.22 4.44
CA PHE A 63 13.67 -11.67 3.13
C PHE A 63 12.32 -12.39 3.19
N ILE A 64 12.20 -13.39 4.07
CA ILE A 64 10.95 -14.14 4.26
C ILE A 64 9.83 -13.17 4.64
N LEU A 65 10.11 -12.25 5.56
CA LEU A 65 9.15 -11.22 5.99
C LEU A 65 8.74 -10.31 4.84
N HIS A 66 9.68 -9.88 3.99
CA HIS A 66 9.37 -9.08 2.80
C HIS A 66 8.37 -9.82 1.89
N TYR A 67 8.63 -11.09 1.60
CA TYR A 67 7.74 -11.88 0.74
C TYR A 67 6.35 -12.09 1.34
N LEU A 68 6.29 -12.46 2.63
CA LEU A 68 5.02 -12.62 3.33
C LEU A 68 4.23 -11.31 3.39
N GLY A 69 4.92 -10.18 3.57
CA GLY A 69 4.35 -8.84 3.49
C GLY A 69 3.71 -8.56 2.13
N LEU A 70 4.48 -8.77 1.05
CA LEU A 70 3.97 -8.56 -0.32
C LEU A 70 2.81 -9.49 -0.68
N ILE A 71 2.88 -10.77 -0.31
CA ILE A 71 1.78 -11.72 -0.52
C ILE A 71 0.53 -11.24 0.22
N SER A 72 0.68 -10.82 1.47
CA SER A 72 -0.42 -10.27 2.26
C SER A 72 -0.99 -9.00 1.63
N CYS A 73 -0.13 -8.13 1.07
CA CYS A 73 -0.54 -6.94 0.34
C CYS A 73 -1.36 -7.28 -0.92
N ILE A 74 -0.95 -8.30 -1.69
CA ILE A 74 -1.72 -8.78 -2.86
C ILE A 74 -3.11 -9.25 -2.43
N PHE A 75 -3.20 -10.09 -1.39
CA PHE A 75 -4.49 -10.56 -0.88
C PHE A 75 -5.35 -9.41 -0.36
N TYR A 76 -4.77 -8.46 0.36
CA TYR A 76 -5.45 -7.24 0.77
C TYR A 76 -6.06 -6.48 -0.43
N GLN A 77 -5.28 -6.29 -1.51
CA GLN A 77 -5.76 -5.60 -2.73
C GLN A 77 -6.88 -6.36 -3.44
N VAL A 78 -6.82 -7.69 -3.48
CA VAL A 78 -7.90 -8.51 -4.05
C VAL A 78 -9.17 -8.39 -3.20
N CYS A 79 -9.05 -8.48 -1.87
CA CYS A 79 -10.20 -8.42 -0.98
C CYS A 79 -10.83 -7.02 -0.95
N ILE A 80 -10.05 -5.94 -0.95
CA ILE A 80 -10.60 -4.57 -1.00
C ILE A 80 -11.31 -4.31 -2.34
N ALA A 81 -10.80 -4.88 -3.45
CA ALA A 81 -11.49 -4.83 -4.74
C ALA A 81 -12.82 -5.57 -4.68
N TYR A 82 -12.86 -6.74 -4.03
CA TYR A 82 -14.07 -7.53 -3.86
C TYR A 82 -15.16 -6.77 -3.08
N VAL A 83 -14.76 -6.11 -2.00
CA VAL A 83 -15.63 -5.23 -1.20
C VAL A 83 -16.08 -4.03 -2.01
N THR A 84 -15.16 -3.34 -2.66
CA THR A 84 -15.42 -2.09 -3.40
C THR A 84 -16.34 -2.28 -4.59
N LEU A 85 -16.13 -3.36 -5.33
CA LEU A 85 -16.95 -3.74 -6.48
C LEU A 85 -18.26 -4.41 -6.05
N ASN A 86 -18.47 -4.59 -4.74
CA ASN A 86 -19.66 -5.19 -4.15
C ASN A 86 -20.00 -6.56 -4.78
N LEU A 87 -18.99 -7.42 -4.94
CA LEU A 87 -19.14 -8.70 -5.65
C LEU A 87 -19.89 -9.77 -4.84
N ASP A 88 -19.98 -9.59 -3.51
CA ASP A 88 -20.70 -10.48 -2.59
C ASP A 88 -21.33 -9.64 -1.45
N PRO A 89 -22.43 -8.92 -1.74
CA PRO A 89 -23.04 -7.99 -0.81
C PRO A 89 -23.54 -8.66 0.48
N ASP A 90 -24.05 -9.89 0.37
CA ASP A 90 -24.65 -10.64 1.47
C ASP A 90 -23.62 -11.02 2.55
N ASN A 91 -22.34 -11.14 2.16
CA ASN A 91 -21.24 -11.48 3.06
C ASN A 91 -20.21 -10.35 3.20
N SER A 92 -20.57 -9.12 2.84
CA SER A 92 -19.70 -7.95 2.88
C SER A 92 -18.94 -7.84 4.21
N TYR A 93 -19.61 -8.01 5.35
CA TYR A 93 -19.00 -7.99 6.68
C TYR A 93 -17.79 -8.94 6.83
N TYR A 94 -17.88 -10.18 6.31
CA TYR A 94 -16.76 -11.13 6.34
C TYR A 94 -15.58 -10.64 5.49
N TRP A 95 -15.86 -10.05 4.34
CA TRP A 95 -14.84 -9.48 3.48
C TRP A 95 -14.13 -8.28 4.14
N TYR A 96 -14.82 -7.42 4.87
CA TYR A 96 -14.20 -6.35 5.67
C TYR A 96 -13.26 -6.90 6.76
N ILE A 97 -13.63 -8.00 7.42
CA ILE A 97 -12.74 -8.68 8.39
C ILE A 97 -11.49 -9.24 7.69
N ILE A 98 -11.68 -9.94 6.57
CA ILE A 98 -10.57 -10.52 5.81
C ILE A 98 -9.60 -9.44 5.32
N VAL A 99 -10.11 -8.32 4.81
CA VAL A 99 -9.31 -7.14 4.44
C VAL A 99 -8.48 -6.66 5.63
N SER A 100 -9.10 -6.51 6.80
CA SER A 100 -8.42 -6.05 8.02
C SER A 100 -7.30 -6.99 8.47
N ILE A 101 -7.50 -8.31 8.34
CA ILE A 101 -6.48 -9.32 8.66
C ILE A 101 -5.27 -9.19 7.73
N PHE A 102 -5.50 -9.15 6.41
CA PHE A 102 -4.40 -9.05 5.45
C PHE A 102 -3.68 -7.71 5.52
N TRP A 103 -4.41 -6.63 5.83
CA TRP A 103 -3.82 -5.32 6.11
C TRP A 103 -2.86 -5.38 7.31
N GLN A 104 -3.31 -5.95 8.43
CA GLN A 104 -2.48 -6.13 9.62
C GLN A 104 -1.28 -7.04 9.38
N LEU A 105 -1.44 -8.13 8.63
CA LEU A 105 -0.34 -9.04 8.29
C LEU A 105 0.72 -8.33 7.45
N ASN A 106 0.30 -7.66 6.36
CA ASN A 106 1.18 -6.88 5.51
C ASN A 106 2.01 -5.90 6.35
N TYR A 107 1.32 -5.11 7.16
CA TYR A 107 1.94 -4.07 7.96
C TYR A 107 2.92 -4.62 9.01
N ASN A 108 2.55 -5.68 9.72
CA ASN A 108 3.41 -6.31 10.72
C ASN A 108 4.65 -6.94 10.09
N PHE A 109 4.53 -7.61 8.95
CA PHE A 109 5.69 -8.18 8.27
C PHE A 109 6.67 -7.09 7.83
N TYR A 110 6.17 -5.98 7.27
CA TYR A 110 7.00 -4.84 6.92
C TYR A 110 7.69 -4.22 8.13
N LEU A 111 6.97 -3.98 9.23
CA LEU A 111 7.55 -3.41 10.43
C LEU A 111 8.61 -4.32 11.08
N ILE A 112 8.37 -5.63 11.13
CA ILE A 112 9.32 -6.58 11.74
C ILE A 112 10.58 -6.70 10.85
N MET A 113 10.42 -6.76 9.53
CA MET A 113 11.55 -6.71 8.60
C MET A 113 12.36 -5.44 8.82
N PHE A 114 11.66 -4.31 8.85
CA PHE A 114 12.22 -2.99 9.03
C PHE A 114 12.98 -2.87 10.37
N MET A 115 12.43 -3.46 11.44
CA MET A 115 13.08 -3.62 12.74
C MET A 115 14.36 -4.42 12.69
N ASN A 116 14.30 -5.60 12.06
CA ASN A 116 15.42 -6.51 11.98
C ASN A 116 16.60 -5.85 11.25
N GLN A 117 16.33 -5.27 10.08
CA GLN A 117 17.32 -4.52 9.30
C GLN A 117 17.90 -3.34 10.08
N SER A 118 17.05 -2.52 10.71
CA SER A 118 17.51 -1.37 11.50
C SER A 118 18.35 -1.80 12.71
N SER A 119 18.02 -2.92 13.36
CA SER A 119 18.75 -3.39 14.54
C SER A 119 20.18 -3.82 14.23
N ILE A 120 20.43 -4.31 13.00
CA ILE A 120 21.78 -4.66 12.53
C ILE A 120 22.68 -3.42 12.50
N TRP A 121 22.17 -2.29 12.02
CA TRP A 121 22.94 -1.05 11.87
C TRP A 121 23.01 -0.21 13.14
N PHE A 122 21.95 -0.20 13.94
CA PHE A 122 21.77 0.78 15.03
C PHE A 122 21.73 0.17 16.44
N GLY A 123 21.78 -1.15 16.55
CA GLY A 123 21.87 -1.87 17.82
C GLY A 123 20.61 -1.78 18.70
N LYS A 124 20.80 -2.04 20.00
CA LYS A 124 19.71 -2.35 20.94
C LYS A 124 18.76 -1.18 21.26
N LEU A 125 19.22 0.07 21.17
CA LEU A 125 18.36 1.23 21.44
C LEU A 125 17.28 1.36 20.36
N TYR A 126 17.68 1.24 19.10
CA TYR A 126 16.78 1.29 17.97
C TYR A 126 15.80 0.13 17.96
N PHE A 127 16.23 -1.07 18.37
CA PHE A 127 15.31 -2.19 18.56
C PHE A 127 14.16 -1.82 19.52
N LYS A 128 14.45 -1.20 20.67
CA LYS A 128 13.42 -0.77 21.64
C LYS A 128 12.48 0.30 21.08
N ILE A 129 13.03 1.30 20.39
CA ILE A 129 12.24 2.37 19.76
C ILE A 129 11.29 1.76 18.73
N SER A 130 11.82 0.90 17.86
CA SER A 130 11.00 0.26 16.85
C SER A 130 9.94 -0.66 17.46
N THR A 131 10.25 -1.42 18.53
CA THR A 131 9.23 -2.20 19.26
C THR A 131 8.09 -1.33 19.76
N ALA A 132 8.40 -0.16 20.34
CA ALA A 132 7.39 0.78 20.80
C ALA A 132 6.54 1.30 19.62
N ILE A 133 7.17 1.61 18.48
CA ILE A 133 6.48 1.98 17.24
C ILE A 133 5.53 0.86 16.79
N ILE A 134 5.97 -0.41 16.77
CA ILE A 134 5.11 -1.54 16.39
C ILE A 134 3.87 -1.61 17.27
N ILE A 135 4.02 -1.48 18.59
CA ILE A 135 2.90 -1.54 19.53
C ILE A 135 1.90 -0.41 19.26
N VAL A 136 2.39 0.82 19.11
CA VAL A 136 1.54 2.00 18.83
C VAL A 136 0.84 1.85 17.49
N MET A 137 1.55 1.41 16.45
CA MET A 137 0.97 1.23 15.13
C MET A 137 -0.07 0.10 15.10
N ASN A 138 0.16 -1.02 15.79
CA ASN A 138 -0.85 -2.07 15.88
C ASN A 138 -2.11 -1.58 16.61
N ALA A 139 -1.95 -0.82 17.70
CA ALA A 139 -3.11 -0.21 18.37
C ALA A 139 -3.87 0.73 17.42
N ALA A 140 -3.14 1.54 16.63
CA ALA A 140 -3.76 2.39 15.63
C ALA A 140 -4.50 1.58 14.56
N ILE A 141 -3.89 0.55 13.99
CA ILE A 141 -4.51 -0.27 12.94
C ILE A 141 -5.73 -1.04 13.45
N VAL A 142 -5.77 -1.45 14.72
CA VAL A 142 -6.97 -2.03 15.32
C VAL A 142 -8.10 -1.02 15.37
N VAL A 143 -7.82 0.23 15.76
CA VAL A 143 -8.81 1.32 15.74
C VAL A 143 -9.27 1.62 14.32
N ASP A 144 -8.35 1.65 13.35
CA ASP A 144 -8.66 1.81 11.94
C ASP A 144 -9.59 0.71 11.43
N SER A 145 -9.24 -0.55 11.71
CA SER A 145 -10.03 -1.74 11.35
C SER A 145 -11.44 -1.67 11.96
N TYR A 146 -11.58 -1.17 13.19
CA TYR A 146 -12.89 -0.97 13.81
C TYR A 146 -13.74 0.04 13.02
N TYR A 147 -13.19 1.21 12.68
CA TYR A 147 -13.93 2.21 11.90
C TYR A 147 -14.19 1.76 10.47
N PHE A 148 -13.27 0.98 9.88
CA PHE A 148 -13.43 0.38 8.57
C PHE A 148 -14.57 -0.65 8.53
N ILE A 149 -14.74 -1.45 9.59
CA ILE A 149 -15.91 -2.34 9.72
C ILE A 149 -17.19 -1.53 9.97
N GLN A 150 -17.12 -0.45 10.74
CA GLN A 150 -18.30 0.42 10.98
C GLN A 150 -18.80 1.12 9.71
N LEU A 151 -17.91 1.43 8.76
CA LEU A 151 -18.30 1.91 7.43
C LEU A 151 -19.22 0.91 6.71
N ALA A 152 -19.04 -0.39 6.93
CA ALA A 152 -19.84 -1.43 6.31
C ALA A 152 -21.21 -1.62 6.97
N THR A 153 -21.28 -1.46 8.29
CA THR A 153 -22.47 -1.83 9.07
C THR A 153 -23.37 -0.63 9.38
N THR A 154 -22.78 0.53 9.68
CA THR A 154 -23.52 1.75 10.05
C THR A 154 -22.83 3.01 9.50
N PRO A 155 -22.75 3.19 8.17
CA PRO A 155 -22.11 4.36 7.59
C PRO A 155 -22.84 5.65 8.02
N THR A 156 -22.12 6.52 8.71
CA THR A 156 -22.54 7.90 9.03
C THR A 156 -21.45 8.86 8.57
N ASP A 157 -21.79 10.11 8.31
CA ASP A 157 -20.82 11.13 7.89
C ASP A 157 -19.65 11.26 8.88
N ASN A 158 -19.93 11.11 10.18
CA ASN A 158 -18.91 11.11 11.23
C ASN A 158 -17.97 9.90 11.13
N ILE A 159 -18.51 8.69 10.88
CA ILE A 159 -17.69 7.48 10.73
C ILE A 159 -16.83 7.56 9.47
N ILE A 160 -17.39 8.06 8.36
CA ILE A 160 -16.66 8.30 7.12
C ILE A 160 -15.52 9.28 7.36
N TYR A 161 -15.81 10.42 7.99
CA TYR A 161 -14.80 11.42 8.31
C TYR A 161 -13.68 10.86 9.20
N ILE A 162 -14.03 10.16 10.28
CA ILE A 162 -13.05 9.58 11.20
C ILE A 162 -12.18 8.55 10.46
N SER A 163 -12.79 7.61 9.74
CA SER A 163 -12.05 6.57 9.01
C SER A 163 -11.09 7.17 7.99
N SER A 164 -11.53 8.14 7.16
CA SER A 164 -10.65 8.77 6.18
C SER A 164 -9.50 9.56 6.81
N LYS A 165 -9.74 10.25 7.94
CA LYS A 165 -8.66 10.97 8.64
C LYS A 165 -7.69 10.02 9.34
N PHE A 166 -8.20 8.92 9.86
CA PHE A 166 -7.40 7.92 10.55
C PHE A 166 -6.50 7.17 9.57
N ASP A 167 -7.04 6.69 8.46
CA ASP A 167 -6.29 6.02 7.39
C ASP A 167 -5.17 6.93 6.82
N PHE A 168 -5.51 8.19 6.52
CA PHE A 168 -4.52 9.18 6.10
C PHE A 168 -3.44 9.41 7.16
N GLY A 169 -3.83 9.55 8.43
CA GLY A 169 -2.93 9.80 9.55
C GLY A 169 -1.97 8.65 9.82
N VAL A 170 -2.49 7.41 9.81
CA VAL A 170 -1.71 6.18 9.89
C VAL A 170 -0.73 6.16 8.73
N THR A 171 -1.21 6.16 7.49
CA THR A 171 -0.36 6.05 6.30
C THR A 171 0.73 7.12 6.26
N THR A 172 0.39 8.39 6.53
CA THR A 172 1.38 9.48 6.58
C THR A 172 2.41 9.27 7.70
N GLY A 173 1.96 8.86 8.89
CA GLY A 173 2.85 8.59 10.02
C GLY A 173 3.86 7.49 9.72
N VAL A 174 3.42 6.43 9.04
CA VAL A 174 4.30 5.35 8.59
C VAL A 174 5.31 5.86 7.59
N SER A 175 4.89 6.60 6.56
CA SER A 175 5.80 7.13 5.54
C SER A 175 6.84 8.07 6.14
N VAL A 176 6.48 8.87 7.15
CA VAL A 176 7.44 9.73 7.87
C VAL A 176 8.46 8.91 8.66
N ILE A 177 8.01 7.89 9.38
CA ILE A 177 8.89 6.97 10.11
C ILE A 177 9.85 6.31 9.12
N GLU A 178 9.32 5.70 8.07
CA GLU A 178 10.11 5.03 7.03
C GLU A 178 11.14 5.98 6.39
N LEU A 179 10.76 7.21 6.08
CA LEU A 179 11.66 8.23 5.54
C LEU A 179 12.82 8.53 6.51
N ILE A 180 12.53 8.78 7.79
CA ILE A 180 13.57 9.06 8.80
C ILE A 180 14.57 7.92 8.84
N TYR A 181 14.06 6.69 8.93
CA TYR A 181 14.90 5.52 8.99
C TYR A 181 15.74 5.29 7.73
N ASN A 182 15.16 5.49 6.55
CA ASN A 182 15.87 5.38 5.28
C ASN A 182 17.00 6.41 5.19
N VAL A 183 16.75 7.66 5.60
CA VAL A 183 17.78 8.72 5.66
C VAL A 183 18.91 8.34 6.61
N VAL A 184 18.58 7.88 7.83
CA VAL A 184 19.60 7.49 8.81
C VAL A 184 20.40 6.27 8.32
N THR A 185 19.76 5.30 7.67
CA THR A 185 20.41 4.11 7.10
C THR A 185 21.36 4.48 5.98
N ILE A 186 20.92 5.28 5.01
CA ILE A 186 21.78 5.77 3.92
C ILE A 186 22.96 6.55 4.48
N TYR A 187 22.72 7.48 5.41
CA TYR A 187 23.79 8.26 6.05
C TYR A 187 24.84 7.35 6.70
N THR A 188 24.39 6.28 7.38
CA THR A 188 25.28 5.35 8.07
C THR A 188 26.10 4.52 7.09
N ILE A 189 25.46 3.97 6.05
CA ILE A 189 26.15 3.22 4.98
C ILE A 189 27.21 4.10 4.32
N VAL A 190 26.85 5.33 3.92
CA VAL A 190 27.76 6.27 3.29
C VAL A 190 28.93 6.60 4.23
N ARG A 191 28.66 6.90 5.50
CA ARG A 191 29.68 7.21 6.49
C ARG A 191 30.68 6.05 6.69
N GLU A 192 30.21 4.81 6.80
CA GLU A 192 31.09 3.65 6.97
C GLU A 192 31.88 3.34 5.69
N ALA A 193 31.29 3.51 4.51
CA ALA A 193 31.99 3.38 3.23
C ALA A 193 33.15 4.40 3.10
N TYR A 194 32.93 5.65 3.52
CA TYR A 194 33.98 6.68 3.54
C TYR A 194 35.12 6.36 4.50
N LYS A 195 34.83 5.80 5.68
CA LYS A 195 35.89 5.34 6.60
C LYS A 195 36.73 4.24 5.97
N GLY A 196 36.10 3.23 5.36
CA GLY A 196 36.79 2.11 4.71
C GLY A 196 37.73 2.54 3.57
N CYS A 197 37.37 3.57 2.80
CA CYS A 197 38.23 4.12 1.76
C CYS A 197 39.50 4.79 2.32
N ASN A 198 39.41 5.50 3.44
CA ASN A 198 40.57 6.18 4.03
C ASN A 198 41.53 5.21 4.73
N THR A 199 41.04 4.06 5.24
CA THR A 199 41.90 3.06 5.89
C THR A 199 42.77 2.28 4.90
N ASN A 200 42.33 2.15 3.64
CA ASN A 200 43.07 1.44 2.58
C ASN A 200 44.10 2.33 1.84
N GLN A 201 44.29 3.58 2.29
CA GLN A 201 45.26 4.52 1.72
C GLN A 201 46.51 4.73 2.61
N ILE A 202 46.76 3.83 3.58
CA ILE A 202 47.96 3.84 4.44
C ILE A 202 48.82 2.62 4.13
#